data_AF-A0A3D4V0V4-F1
#
_entry.id   AF-A0A3D4V0V4-F1
#
_cell.length_a   1.000
_cell.length_b   1.000
_cell.length_c   1.000
_cell.angle_alpha   90.00
_cell.angle_beta   90.00
_cell.angle_gamma   90.00
#
_symmetry.space_group_name_H-M   'P 1'
#
loop_
_entity.id
_entity.type
_entity.pdbx_description
1 polymer ?
#
loop_
_entity_poly.entity_id
_entity_poly.type
_entity_poly.pdbx_seq_one_letter_code
_entity_poly.pdbx_strand_id
1 'polypeptide(L)'
;SSTKVRIEGTVIEFGEEVKNHFSKIEKMLFEAYAQNTNELNITNIDDSQSAPYELKWEGNIQRDPLVQPLPQNTTNAEGVISVRFQVKPDGSVGMIIPLKKMNEELEKEVQRTLRSWQFSKLPSGTPQQAQWGTITFRFVF
;
A
#
# COMPACT_ATOMS: atom_id res chain seq x y z
N SER A 1 10.00 1.66 31.99
CA SER A 1 8.77 0.91 31.63
C SER A 1 9.04 -0.59 31.57
N SER A 2 8.11 -1.40 32.04
CA SER A 2 8.20 -2.87 31.98
C SER A 2 7.64 -3.39 30.65
N THR A 3 8.39 -4.23 29.95
CA THR A 3 7.93 -4.93 28.75
C THR A 3 7.44 -6.30 29.18
N LYS A 4 6.12 -6.49 29.14
CA LYS A 4 5.46 -7.73 29.56
C LYS A 4 4.95 -8.44 28.32
N VAL A 5 5.27 -9.72 28.17
CA VAL A 5 4.75 -10.56 27.09
C VAL A 5 3.94 -11.68 27.71
N ARG A 6 2.75 -11.93 27.15
CA ARG A 6 1.86 -13.00 27.60
C ARG A 6 1.97 -14.17 26.60
N ILE A 7 2.41 -15.33 27.09
CA ILE A 7 2.53 -16.56 26.29
C ILE A 7 1.75 -17.65 27.04
N GLU A 8 0.75 -18.25 26.38
CA GLU A 8 -0.09 -19.32 26.95
C GLU A 8 -0.67 -19.00 28.35
N GLY A 9 -1.04 -17.74 28.56
CA GLY A 9 -1.59 -17.27 29.84
C GLY A 9 -0.55 -16.87 30.90
N THR A 10 0.73 -17.14 30.67
CA THR A 10 1.83 -16.75 31.55
C THR A 10 2.36 -15.37 31.15
N VAL A 11 2.47 -14.45 32.12
CA VAL A 11 3.06 -13.11 31.90
C VAL A 11 4.53 -13.18 32.26
N ILE A 12 5.39 -13.03 31.26
CA ILE A 12 6.84 -12.96 31.43
C ILE A 12 7.23 -11.49 31.44
N GLU A 13 7.91 -11.08 32.51
CA GLU A 13 8.44 -9.73 32.68
C GLU A 13 9.94 -9.76 32.43
N PHE A 14 10.38 -9.03 31.41
CA PHE A 14 11.79 -9.01 31.04
C PHE A 14 12.58 -7.97 31.86
N GLY A 15 13.73 -8.38 32.37
CA GLY A 15 14.72 -7.48 32.98
C GLY A 15 15.34 -6.53 31.95
N GLU A 16 16.00 -5.46 32.42
CA GLU A 16 16.58 -4.43 31.55
C GLU A 16 17.63 -4.96 30.57
N GLU A 17 18.45 -5.92 30.98
CA GLU A 17 19.46 -6.53 30.11
C GLU A 17 18.85 -7.21 28.88
N VAL A 18 17.77 -7.96 29.11
CA VAL A 18 17.03 -8.64 28.04
C VAL A 18 16.38 -7.62 27.10
N LYS A 19 15.83 -6.51 27.64
CA LYS A 19 15.28 -5.40 26.83
C LYS A 19 16.35 -4.76 25.95
N ASN A 20 17.53 -4.50 26.50
CA ASN A 20 18.65 -3.91 25.75
C ASN A 20 19.09 -4.85 24.62
N HIS A 21 19.12 -6.16 24.89
CA HIS A 21 19.42 -7.15 23.87
C HIS A 21 18.36 -7.18 22.77
N PHE A 22 17.07 -7.16 23.13
CA PHE A 22 15.97 -7.09 22.16
C PHE A 22 16.04 -5.81 21.32
N SER A 23 16.25 -4.66 21.94
CA SER A 23 16.40 -3.39 21.21
C SER A 23 17.60 -3.42 20.25
N LYS A 24 18.71 -4.04 20.66
CA LYS A 24 19.87 -4.26 19.78
C LYS A 24 19.53 -5.20 18.62
N ILE A 25 18.76 -6.27 18.87
CA ILE A 25 18.31 -7.20 17.82
C ILE A 25 17.34 -6.51 16.86
N GLU A 26 16.38 -5.74 17.35
CA GLU A 26 15.46 -4.95 16.52
C GLU A 26 16.22 -3.96 15.65
N LYS A 27 17.22 -3.28 16.23
CA LYS A 27 18.09 -2.37 15.50
C LYS A 27 18.92 -3.11 14.44
N MET A 28 19.51 -4.25 14.78
CA MET A 28 20.27 -5.08 13.82
C MET A 28 19.37 -5.63 12.71
N LEU A 29 18.14 -6.03 13.01
CA LEU A 29 17.15 -6.46 12.02
C LEU A 29 16.80 -5.29 11.10
N PHE A 30 16.49 -4.11 11.65
CA PHE A 30 16.21 -2.91 10.87
C PHE A 30 17.39 -2.51 9.98
N GLU A 31 18.61 -2.52 10.52
CA GLU A 31 19.85 -2.27 9.78
C GLU A 31 20.08 -3.33 8.68
N ALA A 32 19.82 -4.61 8.95
CA ALA A 32 19.96 -5.69 7.97
C ALA A 32 18.90 -5.62 6.86
N TYR A 33 17.65 -5.26 7.17
CA TYR A 33 16.62 -4.96 6.16
C TYR A 33 17.00 -3.75 5.31
N ALA A 34 17.62 -2.73 5.91
CA ALA A 34 18.15 -1.56 5.20
C ALA A 34 19.43 -1.85 4.38
N GLN A 35 20.17 -2.93 4.66
CA GLN A 35 21.36 -3.31 3.90
C GLN A 35 21.09 -4.30 2.76
N ASN A 36 20.09 -5.19 2.90
CA ASN A 36 19.62 -6.07 1.81
C ASN A 36 18.90 -5.33 0.68
N THR A 37 18.71 -4.02 0.82
CA THR A 37 18.07 -3.13 -0.14
C THR A 37 19.09 -2.36 -0.98
N ASN A 38 20.38 -2.71 -0.85
CA ASN A 38 21.44 -2.18 -1.70
C ASN A 38 21.62 -2.98 -3.01
N GLU A 39 20.91 -4.11 -3.18
CA GLU A 39 20.79 -4.86 -4.46
C GLU A 39 19.35 -4.98 -4.97
N LEU A 40 18.39 -4.37 -4.28
CA LEU A 40 17.05 -4.10 -4.79
C LEU A 40 16.87 -2.60 -4.67
N ASN A 41 16.97 -1.88 -5.78
CA ASN A 41 16.78 -0.43 -5.90
C ASN A 41 15.49 0.04 -5.19
N ILE A 42 15.55 0.20 -3.86
CA ILE A 42 14.53 0.86 -3.07
C ILE A 42 14.81 2.33 -3.25
N THR A 43 14.19 2.89 -4.27
CA THR A 43 13.89 4.30 -4.26
C THR A 43 13.18 4.58 -2.95
N ASN A 44 13.86 5.26 -2.03
CA ASN A 44 13.24 6.08 -1.02
C ASN A 44 12.18 6.94 -1.74
N ILE A 45 10.94 6.47 -1.79
CA ILE A 45 9.81 7.35 -2.11
C ILE A 45 9.46 7.95 -0.77
N ASP A 46 10.12 9.07 -0.50
CA ASP A 46 9.74 10.07 0.46
C ASP A 46 8.21 10.28 0.38
N ASP A 47 7.51 9.88 1.43
CA ASP A 47 6.06 9.65 1.51
C ASP A 47 5.27 10.97 1.61
N SER A 48 5.78 12.04 1.00
CA SER A 48 5.17 13.37 1.07
C SER A 48 5.49 14.29 -0.12
N GLN A 49 5.79 13.73 -1.30
CA GLN A 49 5.65 14.45 -2.57
C GLN A 49 4.77 13.70 -3.60
N SER A 50 3.48 14.05 -3.57
CA SER A 50 2.71 14.44 -4.77
C SER A 50 2.37 13.38 -5.83
N ALA A 51 1.97 12.16 -5.44
CA ALA A 51 1.10 11.41 -6.35
C ALA A 51 -0.18 12.24 -6.59
N PRO A 52 -0.65 12.42 -7.85
CA PRO A 52 -1.87 13.19 -8.14
C PRO A 52 -3.15 12.47 -7.72
N TYR A 53 -3.02 11.46 -6.85
CA TYR A 53 -4.07 10.62 -6.31
C TYR A 53 -3.79 10.24 -4.87
N GLU A 54 -4.86 9.98 -4.13
CA GLU A 54 -4.81 9.39 -2.79
C GLU A 54 -5.13 7.90 -2.88
N LEU A 55 -4.27 7.04 -2.35
CA LEU A 55 -4.45 5.58 -2.31
C LEU A 55 -4.54 5.09 -0.86
N LYS A 56 -5.59 4.33 -0.54
CA LYS A 56 -5.83 3.76 0.80
C LYS A 56 -6.12 2.27 0.69
N TRP A 57 -5.37 1.45 1.41
CA TRP A 57 -5.59 0.01 1.48
C TRP A 57 -6.56 -0.35 2.61
N GLU A 58 -7.32 -1.42 2.41
CA GLU A 58 -8.09 -2.07 3.48
C GLU A 58 -7.23 -3.14 4.15
N GLY A 59 -7.06 -3.02 5.46
CA GLY A 59 -6.23 -3.94 6.26
C GLY A 59 -4.79 -3.47 6.43
N ASN A 60 -3.90 -4.41 6.78
CA ASN A 60 -2.53 -4.13 7.22
C ASN A 60 -1.47 -4.38 6.16
N ILE A 61 -1.87 -4.74 4.95
CA ILE A 61 -0.95 -5.06 3.86
C ILE A 61 -1.14 -3.99 2.78
N GLN A 62 -0.06 -3.27 2.50
CA GLN A 62 0.00 -2.31 1.41
C GLN A 62 0.77 -2.94 0.24
N ARG A 63 0.44 -2.54 -0.99
CA ARG A 63 1.14 -2.98 -2.20
C ARG A 63 1.72 -1.79 -2.94
N ASP A 64 2.97 -1.95 -3.35
CA ASP A 64 3.66 -0.97 -4.18
C ASP A 64 3.11 -1.03 -5.61
N PRO A 65 2.71 0.11 -6.19
CA PRO A 65 2.38 0.19 -7.61
C PRO A 65 3.68 0.07 -8.43
N LEU A 66 3.73 -0.93 -9.31
CA LEU A 66 4.85 -1.18 -10.23
C LEU A 66 4.61 -0.53 -11.60
N VAL A 67 3.37 -0.53 -12.06
CA VAL A 67 2.93 0.15 -13.29
C VAL A 67 1.73 1.01 -12.93
N GLN A 68 1.85 2.33 -13.12
CA GLN A 68 0.87 3.32 -12.65
C GLN A 68 0.67 4.47 -13.64
N PRO A 69 0.17 4.23 -14.86
CA PRO A 69 -0.22 5.32 -15.75
C PRO A 69 -1.28 6.20 -15.07
N LEU A 70 -1.26 7.49 -15.37
CA LEU A 70 -2.25 8.44 -14.86
C LEU A 70 -3.41 8.59 -15.85
N PRO A 71 -4.66 8.76 -15.37
CA PRO A 71 -5.80 9.00 -16.24
C PRO A 71 -5.69 10.38 -16.90
N GLN A 72 -6.14 10.50 -18.15
CA GLN A 72 -6.06 11.75 -18.91
C GLN A 72 -7.37 12.55 -18.86
N ASN A 73 -7.28 13.86 -18.62
CA ASN A 73 -8.44 14.76 -18.71
C ASN A 73 -8.72 15.17 -20.17
N THR A 74 -9.27 14.27 -20.98
CA THR A 74 -9.54 14.54 -22.40
C THR A 74 -10.69 15.53 -22.63
N THR A 75 -11.49 15.79 -21.59
CA THR A 75 -12.74 16.55 -21.67
C THR A 75 -12.62 17.93 -21.03
N ASN A 76 -11.43 18.27 -20.48
CA ASN A 76 -11.17 19.48 -19.71
C ASN A 76 -12.19 19.69 -18.57
N ALA A 77 -12.67 18.59 -17.99
CA ALA A 77 -13.64 18.62 -16.91
C ALA A 77 -12.95 18.59 -15.54
N GLU A 78 -13.44 19.38 -14.59
CA GLU A 78 -13.02 19.29 -13.20
C GLU A 78 -13.81 18.20 -12.46
N GLY A 79 -13.15 17.53 -11.51
CA GLY A 79 -13.85 16.52 -10.72
C GLY A 79 -12.95 15.72 -9.77
N VAL A 80 -13.59 15.06 -8.81
CA VAL A 80 -12.95 14.10 -7.91
C VAL A 80 -13.57 12.73 -8.15
N ILE A 81 -12.78 11.79 -8.64
CA ILE A 81 -13.24 10.42 -8.92
C ILE A 81 -12.63 9.49 -7.89
N SER A 82 -13.50 8.86 -7.09
CA SER A 82 -13.09 7.85 -6.10
C SER A 82 -13.66 6.48 -6.49
N VAL A 83 -12.80 5.47 -6.52
CA VAL A 83 -13.19 4.09 -6.82
C VAL A 83 -12.59 3.14 -5.79
N ARG A 84 -13.36 2.10 -5.47
CA ARG A 84 -12.88 0.94 -4.71
C ARG A 84 -12.46 -0.14 -5.70
N PHE A 85 -11.31 -0.76 -5.50
CA PHE A 85 -10.80 -1.77 -6.40
C PHE A 85 -10.15 -2.91 -5.64
N GLN A 86 -10.05 -4.06 -6.27
CA GLN A 86 -9.31 -5.19 -5.74
C GLN A 86 -8.00 -5.39 -6.50
N VAL A 87 -6.99 -5.86 -5.78
CA VAL A 87 -5.72 -6.34 -6.34
C VAL A 87 -5.60 -7.82 -6.05
N LYS A 88 -5.39 -8.60 -7.11
CA LYS A 88 -5.23 -10.05 -7.03
C LYS A 88 -3.85 -10.39 -6.42
N PRO A 89 -3.64 -11.65 -5.99
CA PRO A 89 -2.35 -12.06 -5.44
C PRO A 89 -1.17 -11.89 -6.39
N ASP A 90 -1.40 -11.96 -7.70
CA ASP A 90 -0.39 -11.71 -8.74
C ASP A 90 -0.09 -10.21 -8.97
N GLY A 91 -0.76 -9.31 -8.23
CA GLY A 91 -0.62 -7.86 -8.31
C GLY A 91 -1.47 -7.21 -9.41
N SER A 92 -2.21 -7.97 -10.21
CA SER A 92 -3.10 -7.39 -11.22
C SER A 92 -4.35 -6.78 -10.58
N VAL A 93 -4.84 -5.67 -11.16
CA VAL A 93 -6.12 -5.09 -10.74
C VAL A 93 -7.28 -5.95 -11.23
N GLY A 94 -8.23 -6.21 -10.33
CA GLY A 94 -9.43 -6.98 -10.60
C GLY A 94 -10.67 -6.10 -10.72
N MET A 95 -11.69 -6.41 -9.92
CA MET A 95 -12.91 -5.62 -9.78
C MET A 95 -12.62 -4.15 -9.44
N ILE A 96 -13.37 -3.25 -10.06
CA ILE A 96 -13.35 -1.80 -9.82
C ILE A 96 -14.80 -1.34 -9.67
N ILE A 97 -15.09 -0.62 -8.59
CA ILE A 97 -16.43 -0.19 -8.17
C ILE A 97 -16.37 1.32 -7.92
N PRO A 98 -17.05 2.16 -8.74
CA PRO A 98 -17.18 3.58 -8.45
C PRO A 98 -17.89 3.82 -7.12
N LEU A 99 -17.35 4.71 -6.28
CA LEU A 99 -17.94 5.02 -4.97
C LEU A 99 -19.01 6.11 -5.06
N LYS A 100 -18.90 7.02 -6.04
CA LYS A 100 -19.86 8.08 -6.30
C LYS A 100 -19.92 8.36 -7.80
N LYS A 101 -21.13 8.45 -8.34
CA LYS A 101 -21.35 8.89 -9.72
C LYS A 101 -21.13 10.40 -9.83
N MET A 102 -20.26 10.80 -10.77
CA MET A 102 -19.89 12.18 -11.04
C MET A 102 -19.90 12.41 -12.55
N ASN A 103 -18.74 12.47 -13.21
CA ASN A 103 -18.60 12.62 -14.66
C ASN A 103 -18.31 11.25 -15.27
N GLU A 104 -19.16 10.80 -16.19
CA GLU A 104 -19.07 9.47 -16.79
C GLU A 104 -17.80 9.27 -17.64
N GLU A 105 -17.31 10.32 -18.30
CA GLU A 105 -16.10 10.24 -19.14
C GLU A 105 -14.85 10.11 -18.27
N LEU A 106 -14.74 10.90 -17.20
CA LEU A 106 -13.66 10.79 -16.21
C LEU A 106 -13.69 9.43 -15.50
N GLU A 107 -14.88 8.92 -15.15
CA GLU A 107 -15.02 7.59 -14.56
C GLU A 107 -14.54 6.48 -15.50
N LYS A 108 -14.92 6.53 -16.79
CA LYS A 108 -14.46 5.57 -17.79
C LYS A 108 -12.94 5.60 -17.95
N GLU A 109 -12.36 6.79 -17.97
CA GLU A 109 -10.92 6.95 -18.09
C GLU A 109 -10.16 6.42 -16.86
N VAL A 110 -10.63 6.73 -15.65
CA VAL A 110 -10.08 6.18 -14.41
C VAL A 110 -10.15 4.65 -14.41
N GLN A 111 -11.30 4.08 -14.77
CA GLN A 111 -11.45 2.62 -14.81
C GLN A 111 -10.55 1.97 -15.87
N ARG A 112 -10.42 2.57 -17.06
CA ARG A 112 -9.53 2.08 -18.12
C ARG A 112 -8.08 2.10 -17.66
N THR A 113 -7.66 3.20 -17.06
CA THR A 113 -6.31 3.40 -16.56
C THR A 113 -5.99 2.38 -15.47
N LEU A 114 -6.85 2.25 -14.45
CA LEU A 114 -6.64 1.30 -13.35
C LEU A 114 -6.58 -0.16 -13.79
N ARG A 115 -7.28 -0.55 -14.86
CA ARG A 115 -7.15 -1.91 -15.41
C ARG A 115 -5.75 -2.21 -15.94
N SER A 116 -4.97 -1.19 -16.31
CA SER A 116 -3.58 -1.33 -16.76
C SER A 116 -2.56 -1.21 -15.63
N TRP A 117 -3.01 -0.95 -14.40
CA TRP A 117 -2.12 -0.89 -13.25
C TRP A 117 -1.66 -2.29 -12.84
N GLN A 118 -0.43 -2.33 -12.35
CA GLN A 118 0.18 -3.53 -11.79
C GLN A 118 0.80 -3.18 -10.44
N PHE A 119 0.51 -3.98 -9.43
CA PHE A 119 1.07 -3.87 -8.09
C PHE A 119 2.04 -5.02 -7.79
N SER A 120 2.75 -4.93 -6.68
CA SER A 120 3.59 -6.02 -6.17
C SER A 120 2.77 -7.28 -5.84
N LYS A 121 3.37 -8.46 -6.02
CA LYS A 121 2.74 -9.78 -5.77
C LYS A 121 2.65 -10.09 -4.28
N LEU A 122 1.64 -10.84 -3.85
CA LEU A 122 1.50 -11.21 -2.44
C LEU A 122 2.66 -12.13 -2.05
N PRO A 123 3.32 -11.91 -0.90
CA PRO A 123 4.30 -12.85 -0.39
C PRO A 123 3.67 -14.25 -0.27
N SER A 124 4.41 -15.29 -0.62
CA SER A 124 3.90 -16.68 -0.58
C SER A 124 3.46 -17.14 0.82
N GLY A 125 3.98 -16.50 1.88
CA GLY A 125 3.60 -16.75 3.27
C GLY A 125 2.34 -16.02 3.76
N THR A 126 1.69 -15.19 2.94
CA THR A 126 0.44 -14.51 3.30
C THR A 126 -0.77 -15.15 2.59
N PRO A 127 -1.99 -15.02 3.15
CA PRO A 127 -3.20 -15.52 2.50
C PRO A 127 -3.32 -14.97 1.08
N GLN A 128 -3.32 -15.84 0.08
CA GLN A 128 -3.39 -15.49 -1.35
C GLN A 128 -4.82 -15.10 -1.75
N GLN A 129 -5.34 -14.04 -1.13
CA GLN A 129 -6.68 -13.50 -1.35
C GLN A 129 -6.59 -12.12 -1.98
N ALA A 130 -7.63 -11.73 -2.73
CA ALA A 130 -7.70 -10.39 -3.29
C ALA A 130 -7.79 -9.34 -2.17
N GLN A 131 -7.04 -8.26 -2.32
CA GLN A 131 -6.99 -7.16 -1.36
C GLN A 131 -7.73 -5.96 -1.90
N TRP A 132 -8.46 -5.27 -1.03
CA TRP A 132 -9.25 -4.10 -1.40
C TRP A 132 -8.50 -2.82 -1.10
N GLY A 133 -8.69 -1.84 -1.96
CA GLY A 133 -8.22 -0.48 -1.75
C GLY A 133 -9.19 0.54 -2.34
N THR A 134 -9.04 1.78 -1.93
CA THR A 134 -9.73 2.94 -2.49
C THR A 134 -8.70 3.90 -3.06
N ILE A 135 -8.92 4.35 -4.29
CA ILE A 135 -8.10 5.38 -4.94
C ILE A 135 -8.96 6.56 -5.34
N THR A 136 -8.45 7.77 -5.12
CA THR A 136 -9.12 9.04 -5.43
C THR A 136 -8.23 9.89 -6.32
N PHE A 137 -8.72 10.21 -7.53
CA PHE A 137 -8.08 11.14 -8.45
C PHE A 137 -8.75 12.50 -8.39
N ARG A 138 -7.95 13.58 -8.46
CA ARG A 138 -8.44 14.95 -8.59
C ARG A 138 -8.06 15.51 -9.96
N PHE A 139 -9.06 15.87 -10.75
CA PHE A 139 -8.90 16.54 -12.03
C PHE A 139 -9.14 18.04 -11.84
N VAL A 140 -8.19 18.83 -12.33
CA VAL A 140 -8.23 20.30 -12.36
C VAL A 140 -8.02 20.77 -13.80
N PHE A 141 -8.47 21.98 -14.11
CA PHE A 141 -8.24 22.66 -15.40
C PHE A 141 -6.94 23.48 -15.36
#